data_AF-A0A3B8NJ19-F1
#
_entry.id   AF-A0A3B8NJ19-F1
#
_cell.length_a   1.000
_cell.length_b   1.000
_cell.length_c   1.000
_cell.angle_alpha   90.00
_cell.angle_beta   90.00
_cell.angle_gamma   90.00
#
_symmetry.space_group_name_H-M   'P 1'
#
loop_
_entity.id
_entity.type
_entity.pdbx_description
1 polymer ?
#
loop_
_entity_poly.entity_id
_entity_poly.type
_entity_poly.pdbx_seq_one_letter_code
_entity_poly.pdbx_strand_id
1 'polypeptide(L)' 'PSPPVGPALGQAGLNIMEFCKDFNAKTQAQAGDVLPVVITIYKDKSFSFVCKQPPASALLKKAAKIASG' A
#
# COMPACT_ATOMS: atom_id res chain seq x y z
N PRO A 1 3.36 9.07 10.53
CA PRO A 1 2.37 7.98 10.39
C PRO A 1 1.26 8.41 9.40
N SER A 2 1.53 8.19 8.11
CA SER A 2 0.68 8.57 6.97
C SER A 2 -0.66 7.81 6.97
N PRO A 3 -1.67 8.22 6.17
CA PRO A 3 -3.11 8.20 6.48
C PRO A 3 -3.64 6.84 6.91
N PRO A 4 -4.73 6.80 7.69
CA PRO A 4 -4.92 5.76 8.66
C PRO A 4 -5.56 4.54 7.96
N VAL A 5 -4.67 3.68 7.46
CA VAL A 5 -4.99 2.36 6.90
C VAL A 5 -5.80 1.54 7.92
N GLY A 6 -5.52 1.72 9.22
CA GLY A 6 -6.23 1.08 10.33
C GLY A 6 -7.74 1.34 10.34
N PRO A 7 -8.22 2.60 10.44
CA PRO A 7 -9.63 2.95 10.35
C PRO A 7 -10.35 2.46 9.09
N ALA A 8 -9.75 2.60 7.91
CA ALA A 8 -10.38 2.19 6.65
C ALA A 8 -10.54 0.66 6.56
N LEU A 9 -9.53 -0.10 6.98
CA LEU A 9 -9.57 -1.57 6.99
C LEU A 9 -10.40 -2.12 8.14
N GLY A 10 -10.35 -1.48 9.31
CA GLY A 10 -11.10 -1.86 10.50
C GLY A 10 -12.62 -1.68 10.31
N GLN A 11 -13.04 -0.58 9.69
CA GLN A 11 -14.45 -0.39 9.31
C GLN A 11 -14.94 -1.43 8.31
N ALA A 12 -14.05 -1.99 7.49
CA ALA A 12 -14.39 -3.02 6.52
C ALA A 12 -14.31 -4.46 7.07
N GLY A 13 -13.99 -4.62 8.36
CA GLY A 13 -13.93 -5.94 9.03
C GLY A 13 -12.72 -6.80 8.63
N LEU A 14 -11.67 -6.18 8.10
CA LEU A 14 -10.45 -6.87 7.69
C LEU A 14 -9.45 -7.03 8.83
N ASN A 15 -8.66 -8.09 8.76
CA ASN A 15 -7.62 -8.38 9.73
C ASN A 15 -6.38 -7.52 9.45
N ILE A 16 -6.28 -6.36 10.11
CA ILE A 16 -5.24 -5.33 9.85
C ILE A 16 -3.83 -5.91 10.00
N MET A 17 -3.60 -6.77 11.00
CA MET A 17 -2.28 -7.37 11.23
C MET A 17 -1.83 -8.28 10.08
N GLU A 18 -2.77 -9.03 9.50
CA GLU A 18 -2.51 -9.95 8.40
C GLU A 18 -2.19 -9.19 7.12
N PHE A 19 -3.00 -8.17 6.80
CA PHE A 19 -2.71 -7.25 5.70
C PHE A 19 -1.34 -6.58 5.84
N CYS A 20 -1.03 -6.01 7.02
CA CYS A 20 0.26 -5.35 7.23
C CYS A 20 1.44 -6.30 7.05
N LYS A 21 1.32 -7.56 7.50
CA LYS A 21 2.38 -8.57 7.35
C LYS A 21 2.60 -8.94 5.89
N ASP A 22 1.53 -9.25 5.17
CA ASP A 22 1.58 -9.63 3.76
C ASP A 22 2.01 -8.46 2.86
N PHE A 23 1.53 -7.25 3.16
CA PHE A 23 1.93 -6.04 2.48
C PHE A 23 3.42 -5.77 2.67
N ASN A 24 3.92 -5.80 3.90
CA ASN A 24 5.33 -5.58 4.19
C ASN A 24 6.22 -6.64 3.53
N ALA A 25 5.79 -7.92 3.52
CA ALA A 25 6.51 -8.99 2.84
C ALA A 25 6.58 -8.78 1.31
N LYS A 26 5.47 -8.39 0.67
CA LYS A 26 5.43 -8.13 -0.79
C LYS A 26 6.14 -6.85 -1.19
N THR A 27 6.19 -5.85 -0.31
CA THR A 27 6.79 -4.53 -0.59
C THR A 27 8.20 -4.38 -0.04
N GLN A 28 8.77 -5.43 0.55
CA GLN A 28 10.12 -5.41 1.12
C GLN A 28 11.20 -4.99 0.09
N ALA A 29 11.03 -5.39 -1.17
CA ALA A 29 11.93 -5.01 -2.27
C ALA A 29 11.79 -3.53 -2.70
N GLN A 30 10.70 -2.88 -2.32
CA GLN A 30 10.36 -1.49 -2.65
C GLN A 30 10.28 -0.62 -1.37
N ALA A 31 10.98 -1.05 -0.32
CA ALA A 31 11.00 -0.37 0.97
C ALA A 31 11.48 1.08 0.80
N GLY A 32 10.65 2.03 1.23
CA GLY A 32 10.92 3.47 1.12
C GLY A 32 10.27 4.16 -0.09
N ASP A 33 9.43 3.45 -0.88
CA ASP A 33 8.52 4.06 -1.86
C ASP A 33 7.07 4.02 -1.39
N VAL A 34 6.31 5.07 -1.72
CA VAL A 34 4.86 5.08 -1.50
C VAL A 34 4.20 4.25 -2.59
N LEU A 35 3.78 3.05 -2.21
CA LEU A 35 3.15 2.09 -3.12
C LEU A 35 1.63 2.19 -3.00
N PRO A 36 0.92 2.52 -4.09
CA PRO A 36 -0.53 2.50 -4.09
C PRO A 36 -1.04 1.06 -4.05
N VAL A 37 -1.94 0.76 -3.13
CA VAL A 37 -2.55 -0.56 -2.96
C VAL A 37 -4.05 -0.46 -3.20
N VAL A 38 -4.59 -1.38 -4.00
CA VAL A 38 -6.03 -1.55 -4.16
C VAL A 38 -6.44 -2.81 -3.40
N ILE A 39 -7.43 -2.68 -2.52
CA ILE A 39 -7.94 -3.78 -1.68
C ILE A 39 -9.39 -4.02 -2.07
N THR A 40 -9.67 -5.24 -2.51
CA THR A 40 -11.00 -5.72 -2.84
C THR A 40 -11.48 -6.61 -1.71
N ILE A 41 -12.67 -6.32 -1.20
CA ILE A 41 -13.27 -7.02 -0.06
C ILE A 41 -14.48 -7.77 -0.57
N TYR A 42 -14.51 -9.08 -0.32
CA TYR A 42 -15.61 -9.94 -0.73
C TYR A 42 -16.59 -10.13 0.44
N LYS A 43 -17.82 -10.55 0.11
CA LYS A 43 -18.91 -10.73 1.09
C LYS A 43 -18.64 -11.82 2.13
N ASP A 44 -17.73 -12.74 1.83
CA ASP A 44 -17.28 -13.81 2.72
C ASP A 44 -16.20 -13.37 3.71
N LYS A 45 -15.90 -12.05 3.79
CA LYS A 45 -14.80 -11.45 4.56
C LYS A 45 -13.41 -11.84 4.06
N SER A 46 -13.31 -12.48 2.88
CA SER A 46 -12.03 -12.61 2.21
C SER A 46 -11.62 -11.27 1.61
N PHE A 47 -10.32 -11.06 1.50
CA PHE A 47 -9.76 -9.87 0.88
C PHE A 47 -8.69 -10.26 -0.13
N SER A 48 -8.65 -9.50 -1.21
CA SER A 48 -7.56 -9.55 -2.18
C SER A 48 -6.96 -8.16 -2.27
N PHE A 49 -5.63 -8.08 -2.30
CA PHE A 49 -4.94 -6.82 -2.45
C PHE A 49 -3.94 -6.90 -3.60
N VAL A 50 -3.90 -5.83 -4.38
CA VAL A 50 -2.96 -5.67 -5.49
C VAL A 50 -2.09 -4.46 -5.19
N CYS A 51 -0.79 -4.72 -4.98
CA CYS A 51 0.22 -3.67 -4.93
C CYS A 51 0.50 -3.21 -6.35
N LYS A 52 0.19 -1.96 -6.66
CA LYS A 52 0.59 -1.35 -7.94
C LYS A 52 2.00 -0.79 -7.81
N GLN A 53 2.65 -0.62 -8.96
CA GLN A 53 3.92 0.07 -8.99
C GLN A 53 3.76 1.51 -8.49
N PRO A 54 4.82 2.06 -7.85
CA PRO A 54 4.78 3.45 -7.40
C PRO A 54 4.55 4.35 -8.62
N PRO A 55 3.80 5.45 -8.47
CA PRO A 55 3.47 6.30 -9.60
C PRO A 55 4.74 6.74 -10.32
N ALA A 56 4.71 6.75 -11.66
CA ALA A 56 5.86 7.11 -12.47
C ALA A 56 6.46 8.46 -12.06
N SER A 57 5.63 9.39 -11.56
CA SER A 57 6.07 10.67 -10.99
C SER A 57 6.99 10.52 -9.76
N ALA A 58 6.75 9.55 -8.88
CA ALA A 58 7.62 9.28 -7.73
C ALA A 58 8.93 8.60 -8.13
N LEU A 59 8.87 7.65 -9.07
CA LEU A 59 10.06 6.99 -9.64
C LEU A 59 10.93 7.98 -10.43
N LEU A 60 10.33 8.86 -11.22
CA LEU A 60 11.02 9.91 -11.95
C LEU A 60 11.62 10.94 -11.00
N LYS A 61 10.91 11.34 -9.93
CA LYS A 61 11.46 12.24 -8.90
C LYS A 61 12.66 11.62 -8.16
N LYS A 62 12.62 10.32 -7.83
CA LYS A 62 13.76 9.58 -7.24
C LYS A 62 14.93 9.43 -8.21
N ALA A 63 14.67 9.03 -9.46
CA ALA A 63 15.71 8.85 -10.48
C ALA A 63 16.36 10.18 -10.90
N ALA A 64 15.58 11.27 -10.93
CA ALA A 64 16.07 12.60 -11.27
C ALA A 64 16.74 13.33 -10.10
N LYS A 65 16.64 12.83 -8.85
CA LYS A 65 17.04 13.55 -7.61
C LYS A 65 16.42 14.95 -7.46
N ILE A 66 15.30 15.23 -8.13
CA ILE A 66 14.66 16.55 -8.07
C ILE A 66 13.61 16.51 -6.96
N ALA A 67 13.92 17.17 -5.84
CA ALA A 67 13.11 17.20 -4.63
C ALA A 67 11.88 18.13 -4.71
N SER A 68 11.72 18.90 -5.78
CA SER A 68 10.62 19.87 -5.91
C SER A 68 10.39 20.29 -7.36
N GLY A 69 9.12 20.38 -7.70
CA GLY A 69 8.54 20.62 -9.02
C GLY A 69 7.08 20.24 -8.96
#